data_AF-A0A6C0DAY1-F1
#
_entry.id   AF-A0A6C0DAY1-F1
#
_cell.length_a   1.000
_cell.length_b   1.000
_cell.length_c   1.000
_cell.angle_alpha   90.00
_cell.angle_beta   90.00
_cell.angle_gamma   90.00
#
_symmetry.space_group_name_H-M   'P 1'
#
loop_
_entity.id
_entity.type
_entity.pdbx_description
1 polymer ?
#
loop_
_entity_poly.entity_id
_entity_poly.type
_entity_poly.pdbx_seq_one_letter_code
_entity_poly.pdbx_strand_id
1 'polypeptide(L)'
;MAVIPSPPTDAKQRLVNAIRNYVHMDNLVESLNKQTTNARTLRAKHETEAIGLMHQMGLGASTIQISGSALQIKPQRTPAGLTWGFLEREVGAWAASTGIPATRATGLIKWLQEHREIRETECLQKVGPKRAPLK
;
A
#
# COMPACT_ATOMS: atom_id res chain seq x y z
N MET A 1 -44.97 -21.63 19.95
CA MET A 1 -44.20 -20.38 19.74
C MET A 1 -42.83 -20.59 20.38
N ALA A 2 -41.76 -20.66 19.59
CA ALA A 2 -40.41 -20.80 20.13
C ALA A 2 -39.91 -19.42 20.57
N VAL A 3 -39.81 -19.22 21.87
CA VAL A 3 -39.19 -18.03 22.46
C VAL A 3 -37.69 -18.17 22.27
N ILE A 4 -37.12 -17.39 21.35
CA ILE A 4 -35.66 -17.28 21.22
C ILE A 4 -35.17 -16.61 22.51
N PRO A 5 -34.36 -17.29 23.34
CA PRO A 5 -33.84 -16.67 24.54
C PRO A 5 -32.96 -15.49 24.13
N SER A 6 -33.33 -14.29 24.57
CA SER A 6 -32.54 -13.09 24.34
C SER A 6 -31.12 -13.29 24.88
N PRO A 7 -30.07 -12.91 24.13
CA PRO A 7 -28.69 -13.18 24.55
C PRO A 7 -28.40 -12.47 25.88
N PRO A 8 -27.57 -13.07 26.75
CA PRO A 8 -27.26 -12.52 28.08
C PRO A 8 -26.80 -11.08 27.92
N THR A 9 -27.31 -10.19 28.77
CA THR A 9 -27.11 -8.73 28.73
C THR A 9 -25.61 -8.37 28.59
N ASP A 10 -24.73 -9.17 29.18
CA ASP A 10 -23.27 -9.04 29.10
C ASP A 10 -22.72 -9.25 27.68
N ALA A 11 -23.26 -10.18 26.90
CA ALA A 11 -22.82 -10.44 25.53
C ALA A 11 -23.17 -9.27 24.60
N LYS A 12 -24.36 -8.68 24.77
CA LYS A 12 -24.77 -7.47 24.03
C LYS A 12 -23.88 -6.27 24.38
N GLN A 13 -23.58 -6.06 25.66
CA GLN A 13 -22.71 -4.97 26.10
C GLN A 13 -21.28 -5.14 25.59
N ARG A 14 -20.74 -6.36 25.62
CA ARG A 14 -19.43 -6.69 25.06
C ARG A 14 -19.36 -6.46 23.56
N LEU A 15 -20.42 -6.83 22.83
CA LEU A 15 -20.51 -6.58 21.40
C LEU A 15 -20.51 -5.07 21.09
N VAL A 16 -21.33 -4.29 21.79
CA VAL A 16 -21.40 -2.83 21.61
C VAL A 16 -20.05 -2.18 21.91
N ASN A 17 -19.38 -2.58 22.98
CA ASN A 17 -18.05 -2.08 23.32
C ASN A 17 -16.99 -2.48 22.28
N ALA A 18 -17.03 -3.73 21.78
CA ALA A 18 -16.12 -4.21 20.74
C ALA A 18 -16.30 -3.43 19.42
N ILE A 19 -17.54 -3.20 18.98
CA ILE A 19 -17.84 -2.40 17.78
C ILE A 19 -17.38 -0.95 17.95
N ARG A 20 -17.64 -0.34 19.12
CA ARG A 20 -17.19 1.04 19.40
C ARG A 20 -15.67 1.15 19.37
N ASN A 21 -14.97 0.22 20.00
CA ASN A 21 -13.51 0.18 20.01
C ASN A 21 -12.95 -0.06 18.60
N TYR A 22 -13.56 -0.95 17.82
CA TYR A 22 -13.20 -1.18 16.42
C TYR A 22 -13.29 0.11 15.60
N VAL A 23 -14.43 0.79 15.62
CA VAL A 23 -14.63 2.05 14.87
C VAL A 23 -13.68 3.15 15.34
N HIS A 24 -13.42 3.24 16.64
CA HIS A 24 -12.47 4.21 17.17
C HIS A 24 -11.05 3.96 16.64
N MET A 25 -10.58 2.71 16.69
CA MET A 25 -9.25 2.34 16.19
C MET A 25 -9.15 2.48 14.68
N ASP A 26 -10.21 2.17 13.93
CA ASP A 26 -10.28 2.37 12.47
C ASP A 26 -10.09 3.86 12.10
N ASN A 27 -10.83 4.75 12.77
CA ASN A 27 -10.68 6.20 12.57
C ASN A 27 -9.29 6.71 12.98
N LEU A 28 -8.68 6.14 14.03
CA LEU A 28 -7.33 6.48 14.47
C LEU A 28 -6.29 6.05 13.42
N VAL A 29 -6.40 4.82 12.90
CA VAL A 29 -5.54 4.33 11.82
C VAL A 29 -5.69 5.20 10.57
N GLU A 30 -6.91 5.58 10.20
CA GLU A 30 -7.15 6.49 9.08
C GLU A 30 -6.43 7.84 9.27
N SER A 31 -6.51 8.42 10.47
CA SER A 31 -5.83 9.68 10.82
C SER A 31 -4.30 9.54 10.77
N LEU A 32 -3.75 8.49 11.38
CA LEU A 32 -2.31 8.24 11.39
C LEU A 32 -1.77 7.95 10.00
N ASN A 33 -2.53 7.25 9.15
CA ASN A 33 -2.16 7.02 7.75
C ASN A 33 -2.09 8.34 6.96
N LYS A 34 -3.04 9.25 7.17
CA LYS A 34 -3.00 10.61 6.58
C LYS A 34 -1.77 11.38 7.06
N GLN A 35 -1.51 11.40 8.38
CA GLN A 35 -0.34 12.06 8.95
C GLN A 35 0.97 11.48 8.42
N THR A 36 1.08 10.16 8.36
CA THR A 36 2.24 9.45 7.81
C THR A 36 2.46 9.78 6.34
N THR A 37 1.39 9.79 5.55
CA THR A 37 1.46 10.13 4.12
C THR A 37 1.91 11.57 3.94
N ASN A 38 1.33 12.51 4.69
CA ASN A 38 1.72 13.92 4.66
C ASN A 38 3.17 14.13 5.05
N ALA A 39 3.64 13.48 6.12
CA ALA A 39 5.02 13.56 6.57
C ALA A 39 5.99 13.00 5.51
N ARG A 40 5.64 11.87 4.87
CA ARG A 40 6.43 11.29 3.76
C ARG A 40 6.51 12.23 2.56
N THR A 41 5.39 12.83 2.16
CA THR A 41 5.34 13.80 1.05
C THR A 41 6.19 15.04 1.36
N LEU A 42 6.07 15.58 2.57
CA LEU A 42 6.84 16.76 2.97
C LEU A 42 8.34 16.44 3.06
N ARG A 43 8.71 15.27 3.60
CA ARG A 43 10.09 14.78 3.60
C ARG A 43 10.64 14.66 2.18
N ALA A 44 9.90 14.07 1.25
CA ALA A 44 10.33 13.92 -0.14
C ALA A 44 10.49 15.27 -0.85
N LYS A 45 9.62 16.24 -0.55
CA LYS A 45 9.76 17.61 -1.06
C LYS A 45 11.05 18.26 -0.58
N HIS A 46 11.33 18.23 0.72
CA HIS A 46 12.56 18.78 1.29
C HIS A 46 13.81 18.04 0.83
N GLU A 47 13.74 16.72 0.65
CA GLU A 47 14.82 15.91 0.10
C GLU A 47 15.16 16.33 -1.34
N THR A 48 14.15 16.52 -2.19
CA THR A 48 14.33 17.00 -3.57
C THR A 48 14.94 18.40 -3.60
N GLU A 49 14.44 19.31 -2.76
CA GLU A 49 14.94 20.68 -2.63
C GLU A 49 16.41 20.70 -2.16
N ALA A 50 16.74 19.94 -1.11
CA ALA A 50 18.09 19.84 -0.58
C ALA A 50 19.06 19.25 -1.61
N ILE A 51 18.69 18.17 -2.29
CA ILE A 51 19.51 17.58 -3.36
C ILE A 51 19.74 18.61 -4.48
N GLY A 52 18.69 19.34 -4.90
CA GLY A 52 18.79 20.40 -5.90
C GLY A 52 19.79 21.50 -5.51
N LEU A 53 19.71 22.00 -4.27
CA LEU A 53 20.64 23.00 -3.75
C LEU A 53 22.07 22.46 -3.65
N MET A 54 22.24 21.22 -3.18
CA MET A 54 23.56 20.58 -3.12
C MET A 54 24.20 20.45 -4.51
N HIS A 55 23.41 20.14 -5.55
CA HIS A 55 23.92 20.11 -6.92
C HIS A 55 24.29 21.50 -7.44
N GLN A 56 23.46 22.52 -7.20
CA GLN A 56 23.76 23.90 -7.60
C GLN A 56 25.04 24.44 -6.95
N MET A 57 25.32 24.04 -5.71
CA MET A 57 26.51 24.46 -4.97
C MET A 57 27.74 23.57 -5.24
N GLY A 58 27.64 22.57 -6.13
CA GLY A 58 28.74 21.65 -6.43
C GLY A 58 29.07 20.66 -5.30
N LEU A 59 28.16 20.47 -4.35
CA LEU A 59 28.35 19.66 -3.14
C LEU A 59 27.90 18.18 -3.30
N GLY A 60 27.75 17.67 -4.53
CA GLY A 60 27.17 16.36 -4.81
C GLY A 60 27.83 15.15 -4.13
N ALA A 61 29.13 15.23 -3.79
CA ALA A 61 29.87 14.18 -3.09
C ALA A 61 30.09 14.47 -1.59
N SER A 62 29.65 15.63 -1.10
CA SER A 62 29.92 16.10 0.27
C SER A 62 28.98 15.47 1.30
N THR A 63 29.49 15.26 2.51
CA THR A 63 28.70 14.82 3.66
C THR A 63 28.30 16.06 4.48
N ILE A 64 27.01 16.26 4.69
CA ILE A 64 26.46 17.36 5.50
C ILE A 64 26.15 16.85 6.90
N GLN A 65 26.61 17.54 7.93
CA GLN A 65 26.37 17.21 9.34
C GLN A 65 25.40 18.23 9.94
N ILE A 66 24.28 17.77 10.51
CA ILE A 66 23.28 18.62 11.19
C ILE A 66 22.83 17.91 12.47
N SER A 67 22.96 18.57 13.62
CA SER A 67 22.41 18.18 14.93
C SER A 67 22.38 16.66 15.21
N GLY A 68 23.54 16.02 15.12
CA GLY A 68 23.72 14.59 15.41
C GLY A 68 23.44 13.63 14.25
N SER A 69 23.16 14.13 13.03
CA SER A 69 22.94 13.33 11.83
C SER A 69 23.87 13.72 10.68
N ALA A 70 24.41 12.72 9.99
CA ALA A 70 25.24 12.86 8.80
C ALA A 70 24.43 12.46 7.56
N LEU A 71 24.33 13.33 6.56
CA LEU A 71 23.63 13.09 5.31
C LEU A 71 24.62 13.13 4.14
N GLN A 72 24.52 12.15 3.26
CA GLN A 72 25.28 12.08 2.01
C GLN A 72 24.34 11.66 0.90
N ILE A 73 24.46 12.30 -0.28
CA ILE A 73 23.74 11.85 -1.46
C ILE A 73 24.30 10.50 -1.87
N LYS A 74 23.46 9.46 -1.85
CA LYS A 74 23.81 8.13 -2.33
C LYS A 74 22.81 7.69 -3.40
N PRO A 75 23.29 7.04 -4.49
CA PRO A 75 22.39 6.45 -5.46
C PRO A 75 21.64 5.29 -4.81
N GLN A 76 20.34 5.45 -4.60
CA GLN A 76 19.47 4.37 -4.16
C GLN A 76 18.96 3.63 -5.39
N ARG A 77 19.42 2.38 -5.58
CA ARG A 77 18.84 1.46 -6.56
C ARG A 77 17.71 0.71 -5.88
N THR A 78 16.48 1.12 -6.13
CA THR A 78 15.30 0.37 -5.71
C THR A 78 14.95 -0.60 -6.83
N PRO A 79 15.00 -1.92 -6.60
CA PRO A 79 14.49 -2.89 -7.57
C PRO A 79 13.03 -2.53 -7.89
N ALA A 80 12.70 -2.43 -9.17
CA ALA A 80 11.30 -2.22 -9.55
C ALA A 80 10.47 -3.37 -8.96
N GLY A 81 9.31 -3.03 -8.36
CA GLY A 81 8.40 -4.04 -7.85
C GLY A 81 8.03 -5.01 -8.98
N LEU A 82 7.89 -6.29 -8.63
CA LEU A 82 7.51 -7.33 -9.58
C LEU A 82 6.02 -7.15 -9.95
N THR A 83 5.75 -6.23 -10.87
CA THR A 83 4.41 -5.97 -11.37
C THR A 83 4.05 -6.98 -12.45
N TRP A 84 2.75 -7.14 -12.69
CA TRP A 84 2.29 -8.03 -13.74
C TRP A 84 2.76 -7.59 -15.13
N GLY A 85 2.75 -6.27 -15.41
CA GLY A 85 3.29 -5.74 -16.66
C GLY A 85 4.79 -5.93 -16.81
N PHE A 86 5.54 -5.97 -15.70
CA PHE A 86 6.95 -6.38 -15.72
C PHE A 86 7.08 -7.85 -16.12
N LEU A 87 6.33 -8.75 -15.48
CA LEU A 87 6.34 -10.18 -15.80
C LEU A 87 5.97 -10.46 -17.26
N GLU A 88 4.92 -9.84 -17.79
CA GLU A 88 4.51 -10.00 -19.19
C GLU A 88 5.62 -9.60 -20.16
N ARG A 89 6.26 -8.46 -19.89
CA ARG A 89 7.36 -7.97 -20.72
C ARG A 89 8.57 -8.89 -20.66
N GLU A 90 9.01 -9.28 -19.46
CA GLU A 90 10.21 -10.11 -19.29
C GLU A 90 9.99 -11.54 -19.78
N VAL A 91 8.81 -12.13 -19.57
CA VAL A 91 8.47 -13.47 -20.09
C VAL A 91 8.34 -13.44 -21.62
N GLY A 92 7.81 -12.36 -22.19
CA GLY A 92 7.80 -12.15 -23.64
C GLY A 92 9.21 -12.01 -24.23
N ALA A 93 10.08 -11.23 -23.57
CA ALA A 93 11.47 -11.06 -23.95
C ALA A 93 12.26 -12.37 -23.85
N TRP A 94 12.07 -13.13 -22.76
CA TRP A 94 12.66 -14.45 -22.57
C TRP A 94 12.18 -15.45 -23.62
N ALA A 95 10.90 -15.44 -23.98
CA ALA A 95 10.38 -16.32 -25.03
C ALA A 95 11.00 -15.98 -26.39
N ALA A 96 11.14 -14.69 -26.71
CA ALA A 96 11.79 -14.23 -27.93
C ALA A 96 13.28 -14.62 -27.98
N SER A 97 14.02 -14.51 -26.87
CA SER A 97 15.44 -14.89 -26.81
C SER A 97 15.68 -16.40 -26.91
N THR A 98 14.67 -17.20 -26.53
CA THR A 98 14.77 -18.67 -26.44
C THR A 98 14.07 -19.37 -27.63
N GLY A 99 13.49 -18.60 -28.56
CA GLY A 99 12.78 -19.14 -29.72
C GLY A 99 11.43 -19.78 -29.40
N ILE A 100 10.87 -19.49 -28.23
CA ILE A 100 9.55 -19.98 -27.81
C ILE A 100 8.47 -19.12 -28.49
N PRO A 101 7.45 -19.72 -29.11
CA PRO A 101 6.34 -18.97 -29.69
C PRO A 101 5.66 -18.06 -28.65
N ALA A 102 5.38 -16.82 -29.05
CA ALA A 102 4.72 -15.84 -28.18
C ALA A 102 3.40 -16.36 -27.57
N THR A 103 2.68 -17.23 -28.28
CA THR A 103 1.46 -17.88 -27.80
C THR A 103 1.67 -18.72 -26.54
N ARG A 104 2.81 -19.40 -26.39
CA ARG A 104 3.13 -20.18 -25.18
C ARG A 104 3.53 -19.28 -24.02
N ALA A 105 4.22 -18.17 -24.30
CA ALA A 105 4.58 -17.17 -23.29
C ALA A 105 3.32 -16.52 -22.69
N THR A 106 2.38 -16.11 -23.55
CA THR A 106 1.08 -15.58 -23.12
C THR A 106 0.24 -16.63 -22.38
N GLY A 107 0.30 -17.90 -22.80
CA GLY A 107 -0.35 -19.02 -22.11
C GLY A 107 0.18 -19.22 -20.69
N LEU A 108 1.50 -19.12 -20.49
CA LEU A 108 2.13 -19.20 -19.17
C LEU A 108 1.69 -18.05 -18.25
N ILE A 109 1.70 -16.82 -18.78
CA ILE A 109 1.21 -15.63 -18.09
C ILE A 109 -0.25 -15.83 -17.67
N LYS A 110 -1.13 -16.26 -18.58
CA LYS A 110 -2.54 -16.53 -18.27
C LYS A 110 -2.71 -17.61 -17.19
N TRP A 111 -1.95 -18.70 -17.29
CA TRP A 111 -1.98 -19.77 -16.29
C TRP A 111 -1.58 -19.26 -14.89
N LEU A 112 -0.54 -18.43 -14.80
CA LEU A 112 -0.09 -17.81 -13.55
C LEU A 112 -1.13 -16.83 -12.96
N GLN A 113 -1.95 -16.17 -13.79
CA GLN A 113 -3.07 -15.36 -13.29
C GLN A 113 -4.15 -16.22 -12.66
N GLU A 114 -4.50 -17.32 -13.32
CA GLU A 114 -5.57 -18.24 -12.90
C GLU A 114 -5.20 -19.02 -11.63
N HIS A 115 -3.92 -19.31 -11.42
CA HIS A 115 -3.42 -20.07 -10.26
C HIS A 115 -2.94 -19.19 -9.11
N ARG A 116 -3.22 -17.88 -9.16
CA ARG A 116 -2.83 -16.97 -8.09
C ARG A 116 -3.69 -17.24 -6.86
N GLU A 117 -3.06 -17.55 -5.72
CA GLU A 117 -3.76 -17.68 -4.45
C GLU A 117 -4.53 -16.39 -4.11
N ILE A 118 -5.85 -16.51 -3.98
CA ILE A 118 -6.71 -15.45 -3.46
C ILE A 118 -6.94 -15.75 -1.99
N ARG A 119 -6.29 -14.99 -1.10
CA ARG A 119 -6.60 -15.03 0.34
C ARG A 119 -7.78 -14.12 0.61
N GLU A 120 -8.95 -14.72 0.83
CA GLU A 120 -10.12 -14.01 1.33
C GLU A 120 -10.02 -13.90 2.85
N THR A 121 -10.11 -12.67 3.37
CA THR A 121 -10.19 -12.41 4.80
C THR A 121 -11.45 -11.60 5.02
N GLU A 122 -12.40 -12.13 5.79
CA GLU A 122 -13.61 -11.39 6.15
C GLU A 122 -13.20 -10.15 6.96
N CYS A 123 -13.52 -8.95 6.46
CA CYS A 123 -13.22 -7.69 7.11
C CYS A 123 -14.49 -6.83 7.25
N LEU A 124 -14.58 -6.08 8.35
CA LEU A 124 -15.69 -5.15 8.58
C LEU A 124 -15.48 -3.92 7.68
N GLN A 125 -16.31 -3.77 6.65
CA GLN A 125 -16.29 -2.62 5.75
C GLN A 125 -17.19 -1.50 6.26
N LYS A 126 -16.66 -0.28 6.38
CA LYS A 126 -17.44 0.93 6.68
C LYS A 126 -18.27 1.32 5.45
N VAL A 127 -19.57 1.09 5.48
CA VAL A 127 -20.48 1.56 4.43
C VAL A 127 -20.80 3.03 4.69
N GLY A 128 -20.43 3.91 3.76
CA GLY A 128 -20.75 5.34 3.84
C GLY A 128 -22.26 5.61 3.81
N PRO A 129 -22.72 6.80 4.25
CA PRO A 129 -24.14 7.14 4.19
C PRO A 129 -24.61 7.11 2.73
N LYS A 130 -25.67 6.33 2.43
CA LYS A 130 -26.41 6.48 1.17
C LYS A 130 -26.93 7.92 1.11
N ARG A 131 -26.30 8.77 0.30
CA ARG A 131 -26.85 10.09 -0.03
C ARG A 131 -28.22 9.86 -0.66
N ALA A 132 -29.29 10.27 0.04
CA ALA A 132 -30.61 10.32 -0.55
C ALA A 132 -30.60 11.36 -1.69
N PRO A 133 -31.24 11.08 -2.84
CA PRO A 133 -31.38 12.10 -3.88
C PRO A 133 -32.15 13.30 -3.33
N LEU A 134 -31.60 14.50 -3.56
CA LEU A 134 -32.28 15.76 -3.32
C LEU A 134 -33.56 15.76 -4.17
N LYS A 135 -34.71 15.93 -3.51
CA LYS A 135 -36.00 16.17 -4.17
C LYS A 135 -36.05 17.60 -4.69
#